data_AF-A0A5K0V2F9-F1
#
_entry.id   AF-A0A5K0V2F9-F1
#
_cell.length_a   1.000
_cell.length_b   1.000
_cell.length_c   1.000
_cell.angle_alpha   90.00
_cell.angle_beta   90.00
_cell.angle_gamma   90.00
#
_symmetry.space_group_name_H-M   'P 1'
#
loop_
_entity.id
_entity.type
_entity.pdbx_description
1 polymer ?
#
loop_
_entity_poly.entity_id
_entity_poly.type
_entity_poly.pdbx_seq_one_letter_code
_entity_poly.pdbx_strand_id
1 'polypeptide(L)' 'TNDGKGTIGTFKFDSDKNRLDLANVIIFHKYLFCIVSHSSIQKFIEGFQLQFKLLSRNAIRSNCIHIYEDVMTKLRNML' A
#
# COMPACT_ATOMS: atom_id res chain seq x y z
N THR A 1 28.66 32.57 -4.58
CA THR A 1 27.42 31.86 -4.97
C THR A 1 27.21 30.78 -3.94
N ASN A 2 26.13 30.86 -3.16
CA ASN A 2 25.90 29.99 -2.01
C ASN A 2 25.27 28.68 -2.48
N ASP A 3 26.05 27.60 -2.41
CA ASP A 3 25.62 26.27 -2.82
C ASP A 3 24.60 25.72 -1.82
N GLY A 4 23.34 25.74 -2.21
CA GLY A 4 22.23 25.15 -1.48
C GLY A 4 22.38 23.63 -1.43
N LYS A 5 23.10 23.14 -0.41
CA LYS A 5 23.12 21.73 -0.01
C LYS A 5 21.77 21.35 0.60
N GLY A 6 20.76 21.23 -0.26
CA GLY A 6 19.53 20.53 0.08
C GLY A 6 19.90 19.08 0.34
N THR A 7 19.84 18.65 1.59
CA THR A 7 19.90 17.24 1.95
C THR A 7 18.71 16.55 1.28
N ILE A 8 18.94 15.95 0.12
CA ILE A 8 18.00 15.02 -0.51
C ILE A 8 17.93 13.85 0.46
N GLY A 9 16.97 13.91 1.39
CA GLY A 9 16.66 12.80 2.27
C GLY A 9 16.38 11.61 1.37
N THR A 10 17.26 10.61 1.40
CA THR A 10 17.09 9.35 0.67
C THR A 10 15.70 8.81 0.98
N PHE A 11 14.77 8.93 0.03
CA PHE A 11 13.45 8.31 0.11
C PHE A 11 13.68 6.81 0.10
N LYS A 12 13.70 6.22 1.29
CA LYS A 12 13.92 4.79 1.44
C LYS A 12 12.63 4.10 1.05
N PHE A 13 12.64 3.46 -0.12
CA PHE A 13 11.49 2.72 -0.62
C PHE A 13 11.17 1.58 0.34
N ASP A 14 9.98 1.65 0.95
CA ASP A 14 9.45 0.63 1.84
C ASP A 14 8.25 -0.04 1.16
N SER A 15 8.50 -1.23 0.63
CA SER A 15 7.54 -2.04 -0.10
C SER A 15 6.33 -2.42 0.76
N ASP A 16 6.57 -2.72 2.04
CA ASP A 16 5.53 -3.20 2.95
C ASP A 16 4.63 -2.06 3.42
N LYS A 17 5.20 -0.87 3.65
CA LYS A 17 4.43 0.34 3.92
C LYS A 17 3.50 0.69 2.75
N ASN A 18 4.01 0.66 1.52
CA ASN A 18 3.20 0.98 0.33
C ASN A 18 2.06 -0.04 0.10
N ARG A 19 2.28 -1.33 0.42
CA ARG A 19 1.22 -2.37 0.41
C ARG A 19 0.10 -2.02 1.38
N LEU A 20 0.47 -1.62 2.59
CA LEU A 20 -0.46 -1.30 3.66
C LEU A 20 -1.27 -0.05 3.30
N ASP A 21 -0.62 1.00 2.79
CA ASP A 21 -1.29 2.23 2.36
C ASP A 21 -2.29 1.96 1.23
N LEU A 22 -1.94 1.12 0.24
CA LEU A 22 -2.86 0.72 -0.82
C LEU A 22 -4.06 -0.08 -0.28
N ALA A 23 -3.84 -1.01 0.65
CA ALA A 23 -4.92 -1.77 1.28
C ALA A 23 -5.88 -0.85 2.06
N ASN A 24 -5.33 0.13 2.78
CA ASN A 24 -6.12 1.11 3.53
C ASN A 24 -7.01 1.96 2.62
N VAL A 25 -6.50 2.44 1.49
CA VAL A 25 -7.29 3.20 0.49
C VAL A 25 -8.43 2.35 -0.07
N ILE A 26 -8.17 1.08 -0.40
CA ILE A 26 -9.19 0.15 -0.91
C ILE A 26 -10.30 -0.07 0.13
N ILE A 27 -9.93 -0.30 1.39
CA ILE A 27 -10.87 -0.52 2.49
C ILE A 27 -11.70 0.75 2.76
N PHE A 28 -11.03 1.90 2.90
CA PHE A 28 -11.67 3.18 3.21
C PHE A 28 -12.70 3.59 2.15
N HIS A 29 -12.35 3.43 0.87
CA HIS A 29 -13.24 3.78 -0.24
C HIS A 29 -14.21 2.66 -0.65
N LYS A 30 -14.22 1.52 0.08
CA LYS A 30 -15.02 0.33 -0.26
C LYS A 30 -14.84 -0.09 -1.72
N TYR A 31 -13.66 0.11 -2.28
CA TYR A 31 -13.43 -0.26 -3.67
C TYR A 31 -13.48 -1.78 -3.80
N LEU A 32 -14.17 -2.24 -4.85
CA LEU A 32 -14.13 -3.64 -5.21
C LEU A 32 -12.67 -4.03 -5.49
N PHE A 33 -12.23 -5.15 -4.93
CA PHE A 33 -10.89 -5.71 -5.15
C PHE A 33 -10.55 -5.96 -6.63
N CYS A 34 -11.54 -5.88 -7.53
CA CYS A 34 -11.31 -5.96 -8.97
C CYS A 34 -10.66 -4.71 -9.58
N ILE A 35 -10.62 -3.58 -8.87
CA ILE A 35 -10.04 -2.32 -9.37
C ILE A 35 -8.53 -2.46 -9.67
N VAL A 36 -7.82 -3.25 -8.87
CA VAL A 36 -6.40 -3.56 -9.07
C VAL A 36 -6.15 -4.51 -10.26
N SER A 37 -7.20 -5.14 -10.79
CA SER A 37 -7.11 -5.97 -12.01
C SER A 37 -7.38 -5.15 -13.28
N HIS A 38 -7.78 -3.88 -13.16
CA HIS A 38 -8.08 -3.04 -14.31
C HIS A 38 -6.79 -2.49 -14.91
N SER A 39 -6.54 -2.77 -16.19
CA SER A 39 -5.27 -2.44 -16.88
C SER A 39 -4.89 -0.96 -16.78
N SER A 40 -5.86 -0.04 -16.82
CA SER A 40 -5.60 1.40 -16.64
C SER A 40 -5.14 1.77 -15.23
N ILE A 41 -5.62 1.05 -14.20
CA ILE A 41 -5.19 1.25 -12.81
C ILE A 41 -3.78 0.65 -12.61
N GLN A 42 -3.49 -0.49 -13.22
CA GLN A 42 -2.14 -1.07 -13.17
C GLN A 42 -1.12 -0.11 -13.78
N LYS A 43 -1.39 0.40 -14.98
CA LYS A 43 -0.55 1.40 -15.65
C LYS A 43 -0.44 2.71 -14.87
N PHE A 44 -1.53 3.16 -14.24
CA PHE A 44 -1.51 4.34 -13.37
C PHE A 44 -0.58 4.12 -12.18
N ILE A 45 -0.68 2.98 -11.49
CA ILE A 45 0.15 2.63 -10.32
C ILE A 45 1.63 2.42 -10.72
N GLU A 46 1.89 1.77 -11.85
CA GLU A 46 3.24 1.58 -12.41
C GLU A 46 3.90 2.92 -12.78
N GLY A 47 3.10 3.89 -13.26
CA GLY A 47 3.54 5.24 -13.59
C GLY A 47 4.06 6.04 -12.39
N PHE A 48 3.74 5.66 -11.16
CA PHE A 48 4.23 6.34 -9.95
C PHE A 48 5.68 6.01 -9.58
N GLN A 49 6.38 5.13 -10.31
CA GLN A 49 7.67 4.57 -9.87
C GLN A 49 7.62 4.02 -8.43
N LEU A 50 6.43 3.66 -7.93
CA LEU A 50 6.33 2.79 -6.78
C LEU A 50 6.99 1.49 -7.22
N GLN A 51 8.16 1.16 -6.68
CA GLN A 51 8.90 -0.09 -6.94
C GLN A 51 8.14 -1.32 -6.40
N PHE A 52 6.82 -1.19 -6.30
CA PHE A 52 5.89 -2.11 -5.72
C PHE A 52 5.24 -2.92 -6.84
N LYS A 53 5.64 -4.18 -6.97
CA LYS A 53 4.98 -5.11 -7.89
C LYS A 53 3.52 -5.26 -7.48
N LEU A 54 2.60 -4.89 -8.37
CA LEU A 54 1.18 -5.00 -8.12
C LEU A 54 0.82 -6.44 -7.74
N LEU A 55 0.18 -6.60 -6.58
CA LEU A 55 -0.18 -7.90 -6.04
C LEU A 55 -1.40 -8.47 -6.75
N SER A 56 -1.47 -9.79 -6.83
CA SER A 56 -2.65 -10.46 -7.35
C SER A 56 -3.87 -10.19 -6.44
N ARG A 57 -5.07 -10.35 -6.99
CA ARG A 57 -6.32 -10.20 -6.23
C ARG A 57 -6.34 -11.08 -4.96
N ASN A 58 -5.80 -12.29 -5.05
CA ASN A 58 -5.73 -13.22 -3.92
C ASN A 58 -4.75 -12.72 -2.85
N ALA A 59 -3.61 -12.16 -3.25
CA ALA A 59 -2.64 -11.60 -2.31
C ALA A 59 -3.21 -10.35 -1.61
N ILE A 60 -3.92 -9.48 -2.32
CA ILE A 60 -4.60 -8.32 -1.70
C ILE A 60 -5.68 -8.78 -0.73
N ARG A 61 -6.49 -9.78 -1.09
CA ARG A 61 -7.50 -10.37 -0.20
C ARG A 61 -6.87 -10.92 1.08
N SER A 62 -5.78 -11.68 0.96
CA SER A 62 -5.04 -12.22 2.10
C SER A 62 -4.51 -11.12 3.00
N ASN A 63 -3.94 -10.06 2.43
CA ASN A 63 -3.44 -8.92 3.21
C ASN A 63 -4.57 -8.21 3.97
N CYS A 64 -5.74 -8.01 3.36
CA CYS A 64 -6.88 -7.41 4.03
C CYS A 64 -7.39 -8.27 5.22
N ILE A 65 -7.42 -9.60 5.06
CA ILE A 65 -7.79 -10.51 6.14
C ILE A 65 -6.78 -10.41 7.29
N HIS A 66 -5.48 -10.43 6.98
CA HIS A 66 -4.43 -10.33 8.00
C HIS A 66 -4.48 -9.01 8.77
N ILE A 67 -4.75 -7.88 8.08
CA ILE A 67 -4.93 -6.57 8.74
C ILE A 67 -6.10 -6.62 9.73
N TYR A 68 -7.21 -7.23 9.33
CA TYR A 68 -8.37 -7.39 10.21
C TYR A 68 -8.05 -8.27 11.43
N GLU A 69 -7.40 -9.41 11.23
CA GLU A 69 -6.99 -10.33 12.30
C GLU A 69 -6.03 -9.66 13.29
N ASP A 70 -5.07 -8.87 12.82
CA ASP A 70 -4.15 -8.09 13.65
C ASP A 70 -4.89 -7.10 14.54
N VAL A 71 -5.85 -6.35 13.98
CA VAL A 71 -6.67 -5.40 14.73
C VAL A 71 -7.50 -6.12 15.79
N MET A 72 -8.13 -7.23 15.43
CA MET A 72 -8.95 -8.02 16.36
C MET A 72 -8.11 -8.64 17.48
N THR A 73 -6.89 -9.08 17.18
CA THR A 73 -5.95 -9.61 18.17
C THR A 73 -5.52 -8.52 19.15
N LYS A 74 -5.16 -7.32 18.64
CA LYS A 74 -4.84 -6.17 19.49
C LYS A 74 -6.00 -5.78 20.40
N LEU A 75 -7.23 -5.76 19.88
CA LEU A 75 -8.43 -5.45 20.67
C LEU A 75 -8.66 -6.46 21.79
N ARG A 76 -8.52 -7.77 21.52
CA ARG A 76 -8.64 -8.83 22.53
C ARG A 76 -7.60 -8.70 23.65
N ASN A 77 -6.39 -8.26 23.33
CA ASN A 77 -5.34 -8.07 24.32
C ASN A 77 -5.53 -6.81 25.18
N MET A 78 -6.47 -5.92 24.80
CA MET A 78 -6.82 -4.71 25.55
C MET A 78 -8.06 -4.87 26.45
N LEU A 79 -8.76 -6.01 26.35
CA LEU A 79 -9.94 -6.37 27.12
C LEU A 79 -9.57 -7.41 28.19
#